data_AF-A0A929QUR5-F1
#
_entry.id   AF-A0A929QUR5-F1
#
_cell.length_a   1.000
_cell.length_b   1.000
_cell.length_c   1.000
_cell.angle_alpha   90.00
_cell.angle_beta   90.00
_cell.angle_gamma   90.00
#
_symmetry.space_group_name_H-M   'P 1'
#
loop_
_entity.id
_entity.type
_entity.pdbx_description
1 polymer ?
#
loop_
_entity_poly.entity_id
_entity_poly.type
_entity_poly.pdbx_seq_one_letter_code
_entity_poly.pdbx_strand_id
1 'polypeptide(L)'
;NYSYQMPSGDASQKLDEQLSQFGQKYQLDLVDMDQTHYIQVIGKFHGHDFTGQEVHVDSETGMVKHDNPDKESATLNIISLADYNHLSGQNYQLAANQVLWFDNQASAADRKNQEIQVAGQSFQIQEQLTSNLLETKAPDFTMNFVDHRTLLVVSDLSVIQDKLAGTNFISRYTVYANSQASHNQQLASAEHLDEVLKTVHVDEGIPVNASFLVKAEIHDSYMQMIGSIFFIGIFLAAIFLLGLALTIYYKQISEGLEDAERFEILQKVGLTKQAIHKT
;
A
#
# COMPACT_ATOMS: atom_id res chain seq x y z
N ASN A 1 13.20 20.60 12.68
CA ASN A 1 14.49 19.89 12.58
C ASN A 1 14.31 18.48 13.13
N TYR A 2 13.78 17.55 12.33
CA TYR A 2 13.93 16.14 12.67
C TYR A 2 15.40 15.82 12.55
N SER A 3 16.04 15.57 13.68
CA SER A 3 17.42 15.11 13.69
C SER A 3 17.38 13.67 13.20
N TYR A 4 18.05 13.45 12.08
CA TYR A 4 18.34 12.19 11.41
C TYR A 4 19.23 11.32 12.32
N GLN A 5 18.71 10.92 13.48
CA GLN A 5 19.43 10.12 14.46
C GLN A 5 19.08 8.66 14.28
N MET A 6 20.08 7.84 14.51
CA MET A 6 19.88 6.40 14.58
C MET A 6 19.27 6.07 15.94
N PRO A 7 18.42 5.04 16.00
CA PRO A 7 17.80 4.65 17.25
C PRO A 7 18.86 4.28 18.29
N SER A 8 18.55 4.59 19.54
CA SER A 8 19.23 4.07 20.72
C SER A 8 19.15 2.54 20.75
N GLY A 9 20.09 1.90 21.45
CA GLY A 9 20.15 0.43 21.50
C GLY A 9 18.92 -0.25 22.15
N ASP A 10 18.10 0.50 22.88
CA ASP A 10 16.87 0.04 23.54
C ASP A 10 15.58 0.48 22.82
N ALA A 11 15.70 1.10 21.64
CA ALA A 11 14.62 1.60 20.82
C ALA A 11 13.46 0.62 20.59
N SER A 12 13.80 -0.60 20.16
CA SER A 12 12.83 -1.65 19.87
C SER A 12 12.05 -2.05 21.14
N GLN A 13 12.72 -2.12 22.29
CA GLN A 13 12.07 -2.45 23.55
C GLN A 13 11.12 -1.33 24.01
N LYS A 14 11.54 -0.06 23.90
CA LYS A 14 10.68 1.09 24.21
C LYS A 14 9.42 1.08 23.35
N LEU A 15 9.55 0.73 22.07
CA LEU A 15 8.43 0.62 21.16
C LEU A 15 7.45 -0.45 21.65
N ASP A 16 7.92 -1.67 21.93
CA ASP A 16 7.08 -2.78 22.44
C ASP A 16 6.34 -2.42 23.75
N GLU A 17 7.01 -1.70 24.66
CA GLU A 17 6.41 -1.22 25.90
C GLU A 17 5.28 -0.20 25.64
N GLN A 18 5.50 0.76 24.75
CA GLN A 18 4.47 1.75 24.37
C GLN A 18 3.27 1.10 23.68
N LEU A 19 3.52 0.14 22.78
CA LEU A 19 2.48 -0.65 22.10
C LEU A 19 1.63 -1.43 23.11
N SER A 20 2.29 -2.07 24.08
CA SER A 20 1.62 -2.84 25.14
C SER A 20 0.74 -1.95 26.02
N GLN A 21 1.24 -0.77 26.43
CA GLN A 21 0.48 0.20 27.21
C GLN A 21 -0.75 0.72 26.43
N PHE A 22 -0.60 0.94 25.12
CA PHE A 22 -1.70 1.31 24.24
C PHE A 22 -2.77 0.20 24.19
N GLY A 23 -2.35 -1.04 23.95
CA GLY A 23 -3.25 -2.19 23.92
C GLY A 23 -4.06 -2.34 25.21
N GLN A 24 -3.45 -2.08 26.37
CA GLN A 24 -4.13 -2.10 27.67
C GLN A 24 -5.10 -0.93 27.84
N LYS A 25 -4.67 0.30 27.51
CA LYS A 25 -5.49 1.52 27.68
C LYS A 25 -6.81 1.43 26.90
N TYR A 26 -6.78 0.87 25.70
CA TYR A 26 -7.94 0.78 24.81
C TYR A 26 -8.56 -0.63 24.74
N GLN A 27 -8.12 -1.56 25.60
CA GLN A 27 -8.66 -2.93 25.69
C GLN A 27 -8.64 -3.67 24.35
N LEU A 28 -7.53 -3.57 23.62
CA LEU A 28 -7.40 -4.11 22.28
C LEU A 28 -6.94 -5.56 22.22
N ASP A 29 -6.50 -6.16 23.33
CA ASP A 29 -5.92 -7.51 23.34
C ASP A 29 -4.97 -7.71 22.15
N LEU A 30 -3.90 -6.91 22.14
CA LEU A 30 -2.90 -6.96 21.07
C LEU A 30 -2.16 -8.30 21.14
N VAL A 31 -2.04 -8.95 19.99
CA VAL A 31 -1.36 -10.23 19.79
C VAL A 31 -0.56 -10.18 18.49
N ASP A 32 0.35 -11.13 18.29
CA ASP A 32 1.20 -11.23 17.09
C ASP A 32 1.87 -9.88 16.74
N MET A 33 2.39 -9.20 17.77
CA MET A 33 3.10 -7.93 17.60
C MET A 33 4.44 -8.19 16.95
N ASP A 34 4.74 -7.42 15.91
CA ASP A 34 5.99 -7.46 15.18
C ASP A 34 6.42 -6.04 14.83
N GLN A 35 7.72 -5.82 14.72
CA GLN A 35 8.27 -4.53 14.33
C GLN A 35 9.43 -4.73 13.36
N THR A 36 9.56 -3.81 12.42
CA THR A 36 10.63 -3.79 11.42
C THR A 36 11.28 -2.43 11.43
N HIS A 37 12.61 -2.41 11.61
CA HIS A 37 13.42 -1.22 11.47
C HIS A 37 14.06 -1.17 10.09
N TYR A 38 13.94 -0.04 9.41
CA TYR A 38 14.68 0.22 8.17
C TYR A 38 15.05 1.69 8.07
N ILE A 39 16.02 1.97 7.21
CA ILE A 39 16.45 3.31 6.87
C ILE A 39 16.05 3.59 5.44
N GLN A 40 15.47 4.75 5.19
CA GLN A 40 15.09 5.21 3.86
C GLN A 40 15.96 6.39 3.46
N VAL A 41 16.61 6.31 2.30
CA VAL A 41 17.37 7.42 1.71
C VAL A 41 16.75 7.72 0.36
N ILE A 42 16.55 9.00 0.05
CA ILE A 42 16.14 9.44 -1.29
C ILE A 42 17.35 10.09 -1.95
N GLY A 43 17.62 9.67 -3.19
CA GLY A 43 18.84 10.06 -3.89
C GLY A 43 18.73 9.79 -5.39
N LYS A 44 19.89 9.72 -6.05
CA LYS A 44 19.99 9.36 -7.48
C LYS A 44 21.04 8.27 -7.68
N PHE A 45 20.79 7.42 -8.67
CA PHE A 45 21.78 6.46 -9.15
C PHE A 45 22.62 7.06 -10.29
N HIS A 46 23.93 6.86 -10.22
CA HIS A 46 24.89 7.11 -11.29
C HIS A 46 25.58 5.79 -11.64
N GLY A 47 24.96 5.01 -12.52
CA GLY A 47 25.37 3.63 -12.74
C GLY A 47 25.09 2.77 -11.52
N HIS A 48 26.14 2.24 -10.88
CA HIS A 48 26.03 1.40 -9.67
C HIS A 48 26.32 2.19 -8.38
N ASP A 49 26.41 3.51 -8.48
CA ASP A 49 26.68 4.39 -7.35
C ASP A 49 25.40 5.11 -6.92
N PHE A 50 25.01 4.92 -5.65
CA PHE A 50 23.90 5.63 -5.04
C PHE A 50 24.43 6.81 -4.23
N THR A 51 24.00 8.00 -4.64
CA THR A 51 24.31 9.25 -3.94
C THR A 51 23.03 9.83 -3.35
N GLY A 52 23.00 10.01 -2.03
CA GLY A 52 21.90 10.67 -1.34
C GLY A 52 21.80 12.13 -1.77
N GLN A 53 20.58 12.65 -1.90
CA GLN A 53 20.35 14.07 -2.16
C GLN A 53 19.82 14.78 -0.90
N GLU A 54 20.02 16.09 -0.82
CA GLU A 54 19.34 16.91 0.20
C GLU A 54 17.83 16.91 -0.08
N VAL A 55 17.11 16.09 0.65
CA VAL A 55 15.66 16.05 0.60
C VAL A 55 15.10 16.91 1.72
N HIS A 56 14.35 17.95 1.35
CA HIS A 56 13.61 18.74 2.33
C HIS A 56 12.42 17.92 2.81
N VAL A 57 12.34 17.68 4.11
CA VAL A 57 11.23 16.95 4.73
C VAL A 57 10.44 17.95 5.59
N ASP A 58 9.13 17.94 5.42
CA ASP A 58 8.16 18.66 6.22
C ASP A 58 8.26 18.24 7.68
N SER A 59 8.41 19.26 8.54
CA SER A 59 8.72 19.09 9.95
C SER A 59 7.52 18.77 10.84
N GLU A 60 6.29 18.75 10.30
CA GLU A 60 5.10 18.36 11.07
C GLU A 60 4.65 16.95 10.69
N THR A 61 4.87 16.57 9.43
CA THR A 61 4.33 15.32 8.87
C THR A 61 5.41 14.27 8.60
N GLY A 62 6.70 14.64 8.61
CA GLY A 62 7.77 13.74 8.15
C GLY A 62 7.69 13.42 6.65
N MET A 63 6.84 14.15 5.91
CA MET A 63 6.67 14.02 4.46
C MET A 63 7.77 14.76 3.73
N VAL A 64 8.28 14.22 2.62
CA VAL A 64 9.17 14.99 1.74
C VAL A 64 8.41 16.23 1.22
N LYS A 65 8.93 17.44 1.50
CA LYS A 65 8.40 18.67 0.92
C LYS A 65 8.49 18.56 -0.59
N HIS A 66 7.35 18.82 -1.20
CA HIS A 66 7.03 18.57 -2.60
C HIS A 66 7.76 19.56 -3.54
N ASP A 67 9.09 19.54 -3.58
CA ASP A 67 9.76 19.74 -4.87
C ASP A 67 9.70 18.38 -5.54
N ASN A 68 8.82 18.25 -6.53
CA ASN A 68 8.55 17.00 -7.25
C ASN A 68 9.88 16.27 -7.51
N PRO A 69 10.15 15.11 -6.89
CA PRO A 69 11.43 14.45 -7.07
C PRO A 69 11.64 14.29 -8.57
N ASP A 70 12.80 14.74 -9.08
CA ASP A 70 13.15 14.59 -10.49
C ASP A 70 12.84 13.15 -10.91
N LYS A 71 12.37 12.92 -12.13
CA LYS A 71 12.06 11.56 -12.64
C LYS A 71 13.21 10.54 -12.49
N GLU A 72 14.42 11.02 -12.24
CA GLU A 72 15.64 10.25 -12.03
C GLU A 72 15.94 9.93 -10.55
N SER A 73 15.09 10.38 -9.63
CA SER A 73 15.23 10.10 -8.21
C SER A 73 14.91 8.64 -7.93
N ALA A 74 15.56 8.07 -6.91
CA ALA A 74 15.34 6.74 -6.43
C ALA A 74 15.27 6.69 -4.91
N THR A 75 14.45 5.78 -4.40
CA THR A 75 14.39 5.45 -2.98
C THR A 75 15.26 4.23 -2.70
N LEU A 76 16.16 4.36 -1.73
CA LEU A 76 16.96 3.29 -1.17
C LEU A 76 16.47 2.96 0.24
N ASN A 77 15.84 1.81 0.39
CA ASN A 77 15.50 1.27 1.71
C ASN A 77 16.59 0.30 2.15
N ILE A 78 17.05 0.42 3.39
CA ILE A 78 18.14 -0.36 3.97
C ILE A 78 17.59 -1.08 5.20
N ILE A 79 17.71 -2.40 5.22
CA ILE A 79 17.24 -3.26 6.32
C ILE A 79 18.36 -4.18 6.79
N SER A 80 18.33 -4.55 8.07
CA SER A 80 19.26 -5.55 8.61
C SER A 80 18.95 -6.95 8.04
N LEU A 81 19.96 -7.81 7.99
CA LEU A 81 19.78 -9.20 7.58
C LEU A 81 18.89 -9.97 8.55
N ALA A 82 18.96 -9.63 9.85
CA ALA A 82 18.13 -10.23 10.88
C ALA A 82 16.64 -9.96 10.61
N ASP A 83 16.27 -8.70 10.39
CA ASP A 83 14.89 -8.31 10.10
C ASP A 83 14.44 -8.85 8.75
N TYR A 84 15.32 -8.85 7.74
CA TYR A 84 15.00 -9.43 6.44
C TYR A 84 14.73 -10.94 6.52
N ASN A 85 15.55 -11.70 7.25
CA ASN A 85 15.33 -13.13 7.48
C ASN A 85 14.05 -13.37 8.27
N HIS A 86 13.77 -12.54 9.28
CA HIS A 86 12.51 -12.59 10.04
C HIS A 86 11.29 -12.41 9.12
N LEU A 87 11.30 -11.36 8.30
CA LEU A 87 10.21 -11.06 7.36
C LEU A 87 10.10 -12.11 6.25
N SER A 88 11.20 -12.58 5.69
CA SER A 88 11.19 -13.50 4.55
C SER A 88 10.94 -14.95 4.94
N GLY A 89 11.21 -15.32 6.20
CA GLY A 89 11.28 -16.72 6.65
C GLY A 89 12.48 -17.48 6.07
N GLN A 90 13.44 -16.77 5.46
CA GLN A 90 14.67 -17.34 4.90
C GLN A 90 15.80 -17.29 5.93
N ASN A 91 16.93 -17.89 5.58
CA ASN A 91 18.12 -17.92 6.44
C ASN A 91 19.37 -17.56 5.62
N TYR A 92 19.38 -16.36 5.05
CA TYR A 92 20.54 -15.83 4.37
C TYR A 92 21.66 -15.53 5.38
N GLN A 93 22.90 -15.68 4.92
CA GLN A 93 24.10 -15.25 5.65
C GLN A 93 24.84 -14.25 4.78
N LEU A 94 25.31 -13.15 5.37
CA LEU A 94 26.10 -12.11 4.69
C LEU A 94 27.33 -11.78 5.53
N ALA A 95 28.48 -11.65 4.88
CA ALA A 95 29.63 -10.95 5.46
C ALA A 95 29.39 -9.43 5.52
N ALA A 96 30.21 -8.70 6.27
CA ALA A 96 30.09 -7.25 6.44
C ALA A 96 30.10 -6.47 5.11
N ASN A 97 30.83 -6.96 4.11
CA ASN A 97 30.94 -6.35 2.78
C ASN A 97 30.00 -6.96 1.73
N GLN A 98 29.06 -7.81 2.13
CA GLN A 98 28.10 -8.45 1.24
C GLN A 98 26.68 -7.94 1.50
N VAL A 99 25.89 -7.87 0.45
CA VAL A 99 24.50 -7.38 0.50
C VAL A 99 23.57 -8.25 -0.35
N LEU A 100 22.28 -8.22 -0.02
CA LEU A 100 21.22 -8.61 -0.95
C LEU A 100 20.65 -7.33 -1.58
N TRP A 101 20.32 -7.38 -2.86
CA TRP A 101 19.95 -6.20 -3.63
C TRP A 101 18.63 -6.40 -4.38
N PHE A 102 17.72 -5.45 -4.28
CA PHE A 102 16.52 -5.36 -5.11
C PHE A 102 16.49 -4.02 -5.84
N ASP A 103 16.04 -4.04 -7.09
CA ASP A 103 15.81 -2.84 -7.90
C ASP A 103 14.64 -3.09 -8.83
N ASN A 104 13.56 -2.33 -8.69
CA ASN A 104 12.34 -2.52 -9.49
C ASN A 104 12.49 -2.06 -10.96
N GLN A 105 13.55 -1.32 -11.29
CA GLN A 105 13.85 -0.87 -12.64
C GLN A 105 15.09 -1.55 -13.25
N ALA A 106 15.77 -2.42 -12.49
CA ALA A 106 16.84 -3.22 -13.04
C ALA A 106 16.33 -4.07 -14.21
N SER A 107 17.09 -4.10 -15.31
CA SER A 107 16.85 -5.07 -16.37
C SER A 107 16.95 -6.48 -15.80
N ALA A 108 16.30 -7.45 -16.44
CA ALA A 108 16.30 -8.86 -16.01
C ALA A 108 17.69 -9.54 -15.98
N ALA A 109 18.78 -8.78 -16.17
CA ALA A 109 20.14 -9.25 -15.98
C ALA A 109 20.43 -9.42 -14.48
N ASP A 110 20.83 -10.63 -14.11
CA ASP A 110 21.28 -10.94 -12.76
C ASP A 110 22.50 -10.09 -12.38
N ARG A 111 22.38 -9.28 -11.33
CA ARG A 111 23.47 -8.46 -10.77
C ARG A 111 24.29 -9.18 -9.70
N LYS A 112 24.07 -10.48 -9.49
CA LYS A 112 24.85 -11.30 -8.58
C LYS A 112 26.35 -11.23 -8.89
N ASN A 113 27.16 -11.12 -7.82
CA ASN A 113 28.60 -10.91 -7.84
C ASN A 113 29.07 -9.58 -8.46
N GLN A 114 28.16 -8.62 -8.67
CA GLN A 114 28.54 -7.25 -9.03
C GLN A 114 28.72 -6.40 -7.78
N GLU A 115 29.37 -5.26 -7.96
CA GLU A 115 29.61 -4.28 -6.91
C GLU A 115 28.59 -3.14 -6.98
N ILE A 116 28.11 -2.72 -5.81
CA ILE A 116 27.29 -1.52 -5.63
C ILE A 116 27.98 -0.58 -4.64
N GLN A 117 27.90 0.72 -4.91
CA GLN A 117 28.43 1.76 -4.06
C GLN A 117 27.27 2.49 -3.38
N VAL A 118 27.33 2.57 -2.05
CA VAL A 118 26.31 3.27 -1.24
C VAL A 118 27.02 4.13 -0.21
N ALA A 119 26.76 5.43 -0.22
CA ALA A 119 27.40 6.39 0.70
C ALA A 119 28.94 6.28 0.74
N GLY A 120 29.56 6.00 -0.42
CA GLY A 120 31.01 5.82 -0.56
C GLY A 120 31.57 4.50 -0.02
N GLN A 121 30.71 3.53 0.33
CA GLN A 121 31.10 2.16 0.66
C GLN A 121 30.78 1.19 -0.47
N SER A 122 31.75 0.32 -0.73
CA SER A 122 31.66 -0.77 -1.69
C SER A 122 31.04 -2.01 -1.06
N PHE A 123 30.02 -2.57 -1.70
CA PHE A 123 29.40 -3.83 -1.32
C PHE A 123 29.33 -4.79 -2.49
N GLN A 124 29.57 -6.07 -2.21
CA GLN A 124 29.40 -7.16 -3.17
C GLN A 124 27.97 -7.70 -3.08
N ILE A 125 27.25 -7.71 -4.21
CA ILE A 125 25.90 -8.26 -4.29
C ILE A 125 25.99 -9.78 -4.25
N GLN A 126 25.60 -10.37 -3.13
CA GLN A 126 25.55 -11.83 -2.98
C GLN A 126 24.36 -12.43 -3.74
N GLU A 127 23.22 -11.73 -3.76
CA GLU A 127 22.00 -12.19 -4.43
C GLU A 127 21.17 -11.00 -4.91
N GLN A 128 20.62 -11.13 -6.11
CA GLN A 128 19.58 -10.23 -6.62
C GLN A 128 18.21 -10.74 -6.16
N LEU A 129 17.54 -9.96 -5.33
CA LEU A 129 16.18 -10.21 -4.89
C LEU A 129 15.20 -9.93 -6.02
N THR A 130 14.11 -10.71 -6.04
CA THR A 130 13.02 -10.59 -7.03
C THR A 130 11.87 -9.71 -6.55
N SER A 131 11.83 -9.35 -5.27
CA SER A 131 10.78 -8.52 -4.68
C SER A 131 11.31 -7.68 -3.52
N ASN A 132 10.67 -6.54 -3.28
CA ASN A 132 10.87 -5.73 -2.09
C ASN A 132 9.88 -6.15 -0.99
N LEU A 133 10.37 -6.89 0.01
CA LEU A 133 9.49 -7.38 1.07
C LEU A 133 8.92 -6.27 1.96
N LEU A 134 9.59 -5.12 2.07
CA LEU A 134 9.07 -3.98 2.81
C LEU A 134 7.74 -3.49 2.23
N GLU A 135 7.58 -3.50 0.90
CA GLU A 135 6.34 -3.07 0.23
C GLU A 135 5.13 -3.96 0.53
N THR A 136 5.37 -5.21 0.95
CA THR A 136 4.31 -6.21 1.14
C THR A 136 4.10 -6.60 2.60
N LYS A 137 5.17 -6.61 3.40
CA LYS A 137 5.14 -7.07 4.80
C LYS A 137 5.36 -5.95 5.82
N ALA A 138 5.90 -4.82 5.42
CA ALA A 138 6.07 -3.64 6.28
C ALA A 138 5.75 -2.34 5.51
N PRO A 139 4.55 -2.25 4.87
CA PRO A 139 4.26 -1.16 3.96
C PRO A 139 4.21 0.19 4.69
N ASP A 140 4.84 1.17 4.08
CA ASP A 140 4.84 2.57 4.49
C ASP A 140 4.33 3.43 3.34
N PHE A 141 3.46 4.39 3.67
CA PHE A 141 2.88 5.35 2.74
C PHE A 141 3.95 6.11 1.94
N THR A 142 5.17 6.26 2.46
CA THR A 142 6.25 6.95 1.73
C THR A 142 6.95 6.11 0.68
N MET A 143 6.79 4.79 0.68
CA MET A 143 7.52 3.89 -0.23
C MET A 143 7.14 4.07 -1.70
N ASN A 144 5.99 4.70 -1.99
CA ASN A 144 5.46 4.86 -3.35
C ASN A 144 5.59 6.28 -3.91
N PHE A 145 6.36 7.17 -3.26
CA PHE A 145 6.56 8.54 -3.75
C PHE A 145 7.49 8.65 -4.96
N VAL A 146 8.33 7.64 -5.18
CA VAL A 146 9.33 7.62 -6.23
C VAL A 146 9.18 6.33 -7.01
N ASP A 147 9.16 6.42 -8.34
CA ASP A 147 8.98 5.26 -9.22
C ASP A 147 10.16 4.28 -9.17
N HIS A 148 11.39 4.78 -8.97
CA HIS A 148 12.58 3.94 -8.80
C HIS A 148 12.77 3.57 -7.33
N ARG A 149 12.54 2.29 -6.99
CA ARG A 149 12.49 1.78 -5.63
C ARG A 149 13.44 0.61 -5.50
N THR A 150 14.30 0.70 -4.49
CA THR A 150 15.36 -0.28 -4.24
C THR A 150 15.37 -0.74 -2.78
N LEU A 151 15.88 -1.94 -2.54
CA LEU A 151 16.10 -2.51 -1.21
C LEU A 151 17.52 -3.04 -1.11
N LEU A 152 18.22 -2.62 -0.07
CA LEU A 152 19.54 -3.09 0.30
C LEU A 152 19.45 -3.82 1.64
N VAL A 153 19.78 -5.11 1.64
CA VAL A 153 19.89 -5.89 2.87
C VAL A 153 21.35 -5.94 3.25
N VAL A 154 21.69 -5.36 4.39
CA VAL A 154 23.05 -5.35 4.95
C VAL A 154 23.16 -6.35 6.09
N SER A 155 24.36 -6.86 6.38
CA SER A 155 24.57 -7.78 7.51
C SER A 155 24.08 -7.20 8.84
N ASP A 156 24.36 -5.91 9.09
CA ASP A 156 23.87 -5.12 10.21
C ASP A 156 23.83 -3.64 9.81
N LEU A 157 22.91 -2.84 10.37
CA LEU A 157 22.78 -1.43 10.03
C LEU A 157 24.01 -0.60 10.44
N SER A 158 24.76 -1.02 11.46
CA SER A 158 26.00 -0.37 11.90
C SER A 158 27.06 -0.28 10.81
N VAL A 159 27.03 -1.18 9.82
CA VAL A 159 28.01 -1.20 8.71
C VAL A 159 27.96 0.08 7.87
N ILE A 160 26.76 0.66 7.71
CA ILE A 160 26.52 1.83 6.88
C ILE A 160 26.14 3.09 7.68
N GLN A 161 25.82 2.92 8.97
CA GLN A 161 25.35 3.96 9.87
C GLN A 161 26.18 5.24 9.85
N ASP A 162 27.49 5.13 10.08
CA ASP A 162 28.40 6.28 10.14
C ASP A 162 28.55 6.99 8.78
N LYS A 163 28.27 6.28 7.69
CA LYS A 163 28.37 6.82 6.33
C LYS A 163 27.13 7.60 5.92
N LEU A 164 25.99 7.27 6.51
CA LEU A 164 24.74 7.98 6.31
C LEU A 164 24.66 9.29 7.09
N ALA A 165 25.54 9.52 8.09
CA ALA A 165 25.54 10.71 8.94
C ALA A 165 25.65 12.06 8.19
N GLY A 166 26.04 12.05 6.91
CA GLY A 166 26.08 13.24 6.03
C GLY A 166 25.00 13.26 4.94
N THR A 167 24.02 12.35 4.99
CA THR A 167 22.92 12.23 4.02
C THR A 167 21.58 12.44 4.70
N ASN A 168 20.56 12.91 3.98
CA ASN A 168 19.20 12.96 4.51
C ASN A 168 18.58 11.56 4.44
N PHE A 169 18.75 10.77 5.51
CA PHE A 169 18.14 9.44 5.70
C PHE A 169 17.02 9.41 6.75
N ILE A 170 15.87 8.87 6.43
CA ILE A 170 14.80 8.71 7.41
C ILE A 170 14.93 7.33 8.05
N SER A 171 15.29 7.27 9.33
CA SER A 171 15.16 6.05 10.13
C SER A 171 13.69 5.83 10.45
N ARG A 172 13.17 4.62 10.21
CA ARG A 172 11.73 4.31 10.32
C ARG A 172 11.52 2.97 11.00
N TYR A 173 10.56 2.95 11.92
CA TYR A 173 9.98 1.71 12.45
C TYR A 173 8.60 1.50 11.86
N THR A 174 8.35 0.32 11.31
CA THR A 174 7.01 -0.17 11.00
C THR A 174 6.60 -1.19 12.05
N VAL A 175 5.45 -0.97 12.67
CA VAL A 175 4.86 -1.90 13.64
C VAL A 175 3.64 -2.57 13.03
N TYR A 176 3.53 -3.87 13.25
CA TYR A 176 2.34 -4.66 13.00
C TYR A 176 1.82 -5.25 14.31
N ALA A 177 0.51 -5.24 14.52
CA ALA A 177 -0.11 -5.97 15.61
C ALA A 177 -1.50 -6.44 15.18
N ASN A 178 -1.85 -7.65 15.60
CA ASN A 178 -3.22 -8.14 15.56
C ASN A 178 -3.97 -7.74 16.84
N SER A 179 -5.29 -7.62 16.76
CA SER A 179 -6.16 -7.41 17.90
C SER A 179 -7.21 -8.53 17.97
N GLN A 180 -7.43 -9.07 19.17
CA GLN A 180 -8.53 -10.02 19.46
C GLN A 180 -9.77 -9.35 20.06
N ALA A 181 -9.73 -8.03 20.26
CA ALA A 181 -10.89 -7.28 20.75
C ALA A 181 -12.08 -7.36 19.78
N SER A 182 -13.28 -7.05 20.26
CA SER A 182 -14.47 -7.04 19.40
C SER A 182 -14.37 -5.99 18.30
N HIS A 183 -15.11 -6.18 17.20
CA HIS A 183 -15.14 -5.26 16.06
C HIS A 183 -15.39 -3.80 16.46
N ASN A 184 -16.35 -3.54 17.35
CA ASN A 184 -16.66 -2.18 17.82
C ASN A 184 -15.53 -1.58 18.68
N GLN A 185 -14.84 -2.39 19.49
CA GLN A 185 -13.69 -1.93 20.29
C GLN A 185 -12.50 -1.59 19.38
N GLN A 186 -12.25 -2.41 18.36
CA GLN A 186 -11.24 -2.14 17.34
C GLN A 186 -11.53 -0.81 16.64
N LEU A 187 -12.77 -0.58 16.19
CA LEU A 187 -13.15 0.66 15.50
C LEU A 187 -13.02 1.90 16.38
N ALA A 188 -13.48 1.85 17.63
CA ALA A 188 -13.36 2.95 18.58
C ALA A 188 -11.89 3.31 18.88
N SER A 189 -10.99 2.33 18.83
CA SER A 189 -9.57 2.60 19.02
C SER A 189 -8.88 3.22 17.82
N ALA A 190 -9.40 3.00 16.59
CA ALA A 190 -8.84 3.58 15.37
C ALA A 190 -8.88 5.11 15.40
N GLU A 191 -9.92 5.69 16.00
CA GLU A 191 -10.05 7.14 16.20
C GLU A 191 -8.95 7.74 17.09
N HIS A 192 -8.37 6.93 17.99
CA HIS A 192 -7.29 7.33 18.90
C HIS A 192 -5.90 6.86 18.45
N LEU A 193 -5.87 6.04 17.40
CA LEU A 193 -4.66 5.45 16.87
C LEU A 193 -3.74 6.53 16.28
N ASP A 194 -4.31 7.43 15.48
CA ASP A 194 -3.61 8.57 14.87
C ASP A 194 -2.98 9.49 15.94
N GLU A 195 -3.68 9.72 17.05
CA GLU A 195 -3.20 10.56 18.16
C GLU A 195 -1.99 9.94 18.87
N VAL A 196 -2.00 8.63 19.10
CA VAL A 196 -0.90 7.93 19.76
C VAL A 196 0.26 7.69 18.80
N LEU A 197 0.00 7.33 17.54
CA LEU A 197 1.01 7.16 16.50
C LEU A 197 1.85 8.42 16.25
N LYS A 198 1.21 9.58 16.31
CA LYS A 198 1.90 10.88 16.28
C LYS A 198 2.78 11.14 17.50
N THR A 199 2.64 10.34 18.56
CA THR A 199 3.38 10.47 19.83
C THR A 199 4.29 9.29 20.17
N VAL A 200 4.19 8.16 19.47
CA VAL A 200 5.11 7.02 19.58
C VAL A 200 6.44 7.47 18.99
N HIS A 201 7.36 7.82 19.88
CA HIS A 201 8.72 8.17 19.54
C HIS A 201 9.62 7.13 20.16
N VAL A 202 10.48 6.56 19.32
CA VAL A 202 11.57 5.69 19.76
C VAL A 202 12.64 6.54 20.46
N ASP A 203 13.03 7.65 19.81
CA ASP A 203 13.93 8.70 20.32
C ASP A 203 13.57 10.06 19.69
N GLU A 204 14.09 11.17 20.24
CA GLU A 204 13.82 12.52 19.73
C GLU A 204 14.16 12.64 18.23
N GLY A 205 13.12 12.77 17.40
CA GLY A 205 13.25 13.09 15.99
C GLY A 205 13.25 11.91 15.02
N ILE A 206 13.09 10.66 15.49
CA ILE A 206 12.94 9.48 14.63
C ILE A 206 11.45 9.24 14.36
N PRO A 207 10.97 9.36 13.11
CA PRO A 207 9.57 9.08 12.80
C PRO A 207 9.28 7.57 12.90
N VAL A 208 8.21 7.23 13.62
CA VAL A 208 7.67 5.88 13.69
C VAL A 208 6.44 5.81 12.80
N ASN A 209 6.46 4.93 11.80
CA ASN A 209 5.32 4.64 10.96
C ASN A 209 4.65 3.37 11.47
N ALA A 210 3.91 3.45 12.55
CA ALA A 210 3.19 2.27 13.01
C ALA A 210 1.88 2.10 12.22
N SER A 211 1.88 1.11 11.33
CA SER A 211 0.72 0.69 10.54
C SER A 211 -0.01 -0.40 11.30
N PHE A 212 -0.82 -0.02 12.28
CA PHE A 212 -1.67 -1.00 12.95
C PHE A 212 -2.82 -1.38 12.03
N LEU A 213 -2.86 -2.64 11.59
CA LEU A 213 -4.04 -3.15 10.91
C LEU A 213 -5.16 -3.30 11.92
N VAL A 214 -5.98 -2.26 12.07
CA VAL A 214 -7.31 -2.38 12.66
C VAL A 214 -8.14 -3.20 11.67
N LYS A 215 -8.21 -4.53 11.87
CA LYS A 215 -8.92 -5.45 10.99
C LYS A 215 -10.36 -5.01 10.74
N ALA A 216 -10.99 -4.37 11.73
CA ALA A 216 -12.33 -3.79 11.60
C ALA A 216 -12.44 -2.72 10.51
N GLU A 217 -11.49 -1.77 10.42
CA GLU A 217 -11.54 -0.68 9.45
C GLU A 217 -11.34 -1.17 8.01
N ILE A 218 -10.40 -2.11 7.83
CA ILE A 218 -10.17 -2.77 6.53
C ILE A 218 -11.40 -3.57 6.12
N HIS A 219 -12.02 -4.28 7.07
CA HIS A 219 -13.24 -5.04 6.82
C HIS A 219 -14.38 -4.11 6.36
N ASP A 220 -14.64 -3.03 7.09
CA ASP A 220 -15.73 -2.09 6.75
C ASP A 220 -15.49 -1.40 5.42
N SER A 221 -14.26 -0.94 5.17
CA SER A 221 -13.87 -0.35 3.87
C SER A 221 -14.08 -1.33 2.72
N TYR A 222 -13.70 -2.60 2.92
CA TYR A 222 -13.86 -3.65 1.91
C TYR A 222 -15.34 -3.99 1.68
N MET A 223 -16.14 -4.10 2.75
CA MET A 223 -17.57 -4.33 2.67
C MET A 223 -18.32 -3.17 2.02
N GLN A 224 -17.90 -1.93 2.31
CA GLN A 224 -18.44 -0.74 1.66
C GLN A 224 -18.13 -0.72 0.16
N MET A 225 -16.90 -1.06 -0.23
CA MET A 225 -16.50 -1.15 -1.64
C MET A 225 -17.30 -2.23 -2.39
N ILE A 226 -17.37 -3.45 -1.83
CA ILE A 226 -18.17 -4.54 -2.40
C ILE A 226 -19.65 -4.13 -2.49
N GLY A 227 -20.20 -3.56 -1.42
CA GLY A 227 -21.58 -3.07 -1.38
C GLY A 227 -21.86 -2.02 -2.45
N SER A 228 -20.91 -1.11 -2.68
CA SER A 228 -21.01 -0.08 -3.72
C SER A 228 -21.00 -0.67 -5.12
N ILE A 229 -20.08 -1.59 -5.42
CA ILE A 229 -20.00 -2.27 -6.72
C ILE A 229 -21.25 -3.12 -6.96
N PHE A 230 -21.73 -3.84 -5.94
CA PHE A 230 -22.92 -4.65 -6.00
C PHE A 230 -24.19 -3.82 -6.25
N PHE A 231 -24.31 -2.67 -5.56
CA PHE A 231 -25.40 -1.73 -5.78
C PHE A 231 -25.42 -1.21 -7.22
N ILE A 232 -24.25 -0.81 -7.75
CA ILE A 232 -24.14 -0.37 -9.15
C ILE A 232 -24.61 -1.48 -10.11
N GLY A 233 -24.20 -2.73 -9.85
CA GLY A 233 -24.61 -3.89 -10.65
C GLY A 233 -26.13 -4.09 -10.69
N ILE A 234 -26.79 -4.13 -9.53
CA ILE A 234 -28.25 -4.29 -9.44
C ILE A 234 -28.98 -3.09 -10.04
N PHE A 235 -28.52 -1.88 -9.74
CA PHE A 235 -29.15 -0.66 -10.21
C PHE A 235 -29.11 -0.56 -11.74
N LEU A 236 -27.95 -0.86 -12.33
CA LEU A 236 -27.79 -0.90 -13.78
C LEU A 236 -28.66 -1.99 -14.42
N ALA A 237 -28.73 -3.18 -13.81
CA ALA A 237 -29.61 -4.26 -14.27
C ALA A 237 -31.09 -3.86 -14.23
N ALA A 238 -31.54 -3.16 -13.18
CA ALA A 238 -32.91 -2.67 -13.07
C ALA A 238 -33.24 -1.63 -14.15
N ILE A 239 -32.32 -0.70 -14.43
CA ILE A 239 -32.49 0.27 -15.52
C ILE A 239 -32.61 -0.44 -16.87
N PHE A 240 -31.76 -1.44 -17.14
CA PHE A 240 -31.84 -2.21 -18.38
C PHE A 240 -33.14 -3.01 -18.48
N LEU A 241 -33.63 -3.61 -17.40
CA LEU A 241 -34.91 -4.31 -17.38
C LEU A 241 -36.08 -3.37 -17.65
N LEU A 242 -36.09 -2.18 -17.02
CA LEU A 242 -37.11 -1.16 -17.28
C LEU A 242 -37.03 -0.65 -18.71
N GLY A 243 -35.82 -0.39 -19.21
CA GLY A 243 -35.60 0.02 -20.60
C GLY A 243 -36.09 -1.04 -21.59
N LEU A 244 -35.77 -2.32 -21.37
CA LEU A 244 -36.24 -3.43 -22.18
C LEU A 244 -37.76 -3.56 -22.12
N ALA A 245 -38.36 -3.49 -20.94
CA ALA A 245 -39.81 -3.54 -20.77
C ALA A 245 -40.50 -2.38 -21.52
N LEU A 246 -39.94 -1.17 -21.43
CA LEU A 246 -40.40 -0.01 -22.19
C LEU A 246 -40.27 -0.25 -23.71
N THR A 247 -39.14 -0.76 -24.20
CA THR A 247 -38.97 -1.08 -25.61
C THR A 247 -40.01 -2.08 -26.11
N ILE A 248 -40.25 -3.16 -25.36
CA ILE A 248 -41.27 -4.16 -25.71
C ILE A 248 -42.67 -3.54 -25.66
N TYR A 249 -42.97 -2.75 -24.64
CA TYR A 249 -44.26 -2.07 -24.49
C TYR A 249 -44.53 -1.10 -25.65
N TYR A 250 -43.55 -0.26 -26.01
CA TYR A 250 -43.66 0.64 -27.16
C TYR A 250 -43.83 -0.11 -28.47
N LYS A 251 -43.11 -1.24 -28.63
CA LYS A 251 -43.25 -2.10 -29.81
C LYS A 251 -44.67 -2.67 -29.91
N GLN A 252 -45.21 -3.21 -28.82
CA GLN A 252 -46.58 -3.76 -28.78
C GLN A 252 -47.63 -2.70 -29.11
N ILE A 253 -47.50 -1.48 -28.59
CA ILE A 253 -48.43 -0.38 -28.93
C ILE A 253 -48.31 0.03 -30.39
N SER A 254 -47.09 0.16 -30.91
CA SER A 254 -46.87 0.54 -32.30
C SER A 254 -47.41 -0.52 -33.26
N GLU A 255 -47.13 -1.79 -33.02
CA GLU A 255 -47.67 -2.91 -33.82
C GLU A 255 -49.20 -2.97 -33.72
N GLY A 256 -49.77 -2.77 -32.52
CA GLY A 256 -51.22 -2.71 -32.33
C GLY A 256 -51.90 -1.55 -33.07
N LEU A 257 -51.24 -0.40 -33.21
CA LEU A 257 -51.76 0.73 -34.00
C LEU A 257 -51.68 0.47 -35.50
N GLU A 258 -50.59 -0.11 -35.99
CA GLU A 258 -50.46 -0.49 -37.40
C GLU A 258 -51.48 -1.57 -37.79
N ASP A 259 -51.69 -2.55 -36.91
CA ASP A 259 -52.71 -3.57 -37.11
C ASP A 259 -54.12 -2.98 -37.14
N ALA A 260 -54.41 -1.97 -36.31
CA ALA A 260 -55.70 -1.27 -36.32
C ALA A 260 -56.00 -0.62 -37.69
N GLU A 261 -55.00 -0.02 -38.34
CA GLU A 261 -55.14 0.55 -39.70
C GLU A 261 -55.45 -0.55 -40.73
N ARG A 262 -54.76 -1.69 -40.64
CA ARG A 262 -55.01 -2.85 -41.51
C ARG A 262 -56.40 -3.46 -41.29
N PHE A 263 -56.85 -3.55 -40.05
CA PHE A 263 -58.20 -3.99 -39.70
C PHE A 263 -59.27 -3.08 -40.32
N GLU A 264 -59.03 -1.76 -40.34
CA GLU A 264 -59.95 -0.80 -40.96
C GLU A 264 -60.04 -1.01 -42.49
N ILE A 265 -58.91 -1.26 -43.16
CA ILE A 265 -58.87 -1.56 -44.59
C ILE A 265 -59.62 -2.87 -44.89
N LEU A 266 -59.37 -3.94 -44.13
CA LEU A 266 -60.04 -5.24 -44.29
C LEU A 266 -61.56 -5.15 -44.14
N GLN A 267 -62.06 -4.28 -43.25
CA GLN A 267 -63.50 -4.02 -43.12
C GLN A 267 -64.06 -3.26 -44.34
N LYS A 268 -63.31 -2.29 -44.89
CA LYS A 268 -63.72 -1.52 -46.08
C LYS A 268 -63.81 -2.38 -47.35
N VAL A 269 -63.02 -3.46 -47.45
CA VAL A 269 -63.14 -4.47 -48.54
C VAL A 269 -64.18 -5.57 -48.25
N GLY A 270 -64.91 -5.49 -47.14
CA GLY A 270 -66.12 -6.29 -46.89
C GLY A 270 -65.94 -7.53 -45.99
N LEU A 271 -64.80 -7.70 -45.32
CA LEU A 271 -64.63 -8.79 -44.36
C LEU A 271 -65.38 -8.51 -43.04
N THR A 272 -66.09 -9.52 -42.53
CA THR A 272 -66.81 -9.41 -41.24
C THR A 272 -65.84 -9.58 -40.07
N LYS A 273 -66.16 -8.95 -38.92
CA LYS A 273 -65.32 -9.05 -37.70
C LYS A 273 -65.02 -10.48 -37.26
N GLN A 274 -65.93 -11.44 -37.51
CA GLN A 274 -65.74 -12.86 -37.21
C GLN A 274 -64.72 -13.55 -38.13
N ALA A 275 -64.66 -13.17 -39.41
CA ALA A 275 -63.67 -13.71 -40.35
C ALA A 275 -62.27 -13.19 -40.03
N ILE A 276 -62.19 -11.92 -39.64
CA ILE A 276 -60.95 -11.23 -39.32
C ILE A 276 -60.32 -11.74 -38.00
N HIS A 277 -61.11 -12.15 -37.01
CA HIS A 277 -60.61 -12.72 -35.74
C HIS A 277 -60.13 -14.18 -35.83
N LYS A 278 -60.42 -14.87 -36.96
CA LYS A 278 -60.09 -16.29 -37.19
C LYS A 278 -58.87 -16.51 -38.09
N THR A 279 -58.36 -15.45 -38.71
CA THR A 279 -57.18 -15.45 -39.58
C THR A 279 -55.99 -14.96 -38.76
#